data_AF-A0A2S7U5G2-F1
#
_entry.id   AF-A0A2S7U5G2-F1
#
_cell.length_a   1.000
_cell.length_b   1.000
_cell.length_c   1.000
_cell.angle_alpha   90.00
_cell.angle_beta   90.00
_cell.angle_gamma   90.00
#
_symmetry.space_group_name_H-M   'P 1'
#
loop_
_entity.id
_entity.type
_entity.pdbx_description
1 polymer ?
#
loop_
_entity_poly.entity_id
_entity_poly.type
_entity_poly.pdbx_seq_one_letter_code
_entity_poly.pdbx_strand_id
1 'polypeptide(L)'
;MDILRHVFQVIIAVGLLNVWLLRLGKKTPYRGGGAQSMREEFEVYGLPAFMMYLIGALKVIIALSMIAGIWLQPLVGPSAALLILLMLGAFSMHIKVKDPLAKATPSLLMLAMAIAVILLA
;
A
#
# COMPACT_ATOMS: atom_id res chain seq x y z
N MET A 1 22.25 -5.63 8.62
CA MET A 1 21.24 -4.84 7.89
C MET A 1 19.93 -5.62 7.72
N ASP A 2 20.00 -6.94 7.76
CA ASP A 2 18.87 -7.84 7.56
C ASP A 2 17.73 -7.60 8.54
N ILE A 3 18.00 -7.47 9.85
CA ILE A 3 16.95 -7.26 10.85
C ILE A 3 16.07 -6.05 10.50
N LEU A 4 16.66 -4.93 10.08
CA LEU A 4 15.92 -3.73 9.69
C LEU A 4 15.05 -3.96 8.44
N ARG A 5 15.58 -4.67 7.44
CA ARG A 5 14.84 -5.08 6.25
C ARG A 5 13.67 -6.00 6.60
N HIS A 6 13.86 -6.95 7.51
CA HIS A 6 12.81 -7.84 7.99
C HIS A 6 11.71 -7.06 8.75
N VAL A 7 12.09 -6.10 9.59
CA VAL A 7 11.15 -5.22 10.28
C VAL A 7 10.29 -4.45 9.28
N PHE A 8 10.89 -3.85 8.24
CA PHE A 8 10.11 -3.16 7.21
C PHE A 8 9.18 -4.09 6.43
N GLN A 9 9.63 -5.29 6.05
CA GLN A 9 8.77 -6.30 5.40
C GLN A 9 7.54 -6.62 6.26
N VAL A 10 7.73 -6.82 7.57
CA VAL A 10 6.62 -7.11 8.50
C VAL A 10 5.68 -5.91 8.63
N ILE A 11 6.21 -4.69 8.80
CA ILE A 11 5.38 -3.48 8.90
C ILE A 11 4.55 -3.26 7.63
N ILE A 12 5.18 -3.43 6.46
CA ILE A 12 4.50 -3.35 5.16
C ILE A 12 3.37 -4.38 5.09
N ALA A 13 3.67 -5.65 5.36
CA ALA A 13 2.70 -6.73 5.25
C ALA A 13 1.50 -6.51 6.17
N VAL A 14 1.75 -6.25 7.45
CA VAL A 14 0.68 -6.00 8.44
C VAL A 14 -0.11 -4.74 8.09
N GLY A 15 0.55 -3.67 7.65
CA GLY A 15 -0.14 -2.44 7.28
C GLY A 15 -1.02 -2.60 6.04
N LEU A 16 -0.57 -3.30 5.00
CA LEU A 16 -1.37 -3.61 3.81
C LEU A 16 -2.59 -4.46 4.16
N LEU A 17 -2.39 -5.53 4.94
CA LEU A 17 -3.48 -6.43 5.37
C LEU A 17 -4.48 -5.70 6.29
N ASN A 18 -4.01 -4.85 7.21
CA ASN A 18 -4.89 -4.06 8.07
C ASN A 18 -5.80 -3.12 7.26
N VAL A 19 -5.24 -2.41 6.28
CA VAL A 19 -6.02 -1.49 5.45
C VAL A 19 -7.05 -2.25 4.62
N TRP A 20 -6.66 -3.35 3.98
CA TRP A 20 -7.54 -4.07 3.06
C TRP A 20 -8.55 -4.98 3.75
N LEU A 21 -8.17 -5.70 4.80
CA LEU A 21 -9.04 -6.69 5.47
C LEU A 21 -9.88 -6.06 6.59
N LEU A 22 -9.29 -5.17 7.40
CA LEU A 22 -9.94 -4.68 8.63
C LEU A 22 -10.55 -3.28 8.47
N ARG A 23 -9.99 -2.46 7.58
CA ARG A 23 -10.41 -1.07 7.40
C ARG A 23 -11.18 -0.82 6.11
N LEU A 24 -11.44 -1.82 5.27
CA LEU A 24 -12.10 -1.66 3.96
C LEU A 24 -13.30 -0.71 3.98
N GLY A 25 -14.25 -0.93 4.90
CA GLY A 25 -15.46 -0.13 5.06
C GLY A 25 -15.40 0.96 6.14
N LYS A 26 -14.22 1.20 6.75
CA LYS A 26 -14.08 2.16 7.85
C LYS A 26 -13.65 3.53 7.33
N LYS A 27 -14.22 4.57 7.94
CA LYS A 27 -13.78 5.96 7.80
C LYS A 27 -12.40 6.12 8.42
N THR A 28 -11.52 6.82 7.72
CA THR A 28 -10.17 7.10 8.21
C THR A 28 -9.74 8.49 7.72
N PRO A 29 -8.88 9.22 8.45
CA PRO A 29 -8.45 10.55 8.03
C PRO A 29 -7.66 10.54 6.71
N TYR A 30 -7.18 9.37 6.29
CA TYR A 30 -6.35 9.18 5.10
C TYR A 30 -7.15 8.86 3.83
N ARG A 31 -8.49 8.74 3.90
CA ARG A 31 -9.31 8.43 2.73
C ARG A 31 -9.27 9.54 1.70
N GLY A 32 -9.18 9.18 0.42
CA GLY A 32 -9.26 10.11 -0.70
C GLY A 32 -10.49 11.01 -0.68
N GLY A 33 -10.30 12.32 -0.82
CA GLY A 33 -11.39 13.31 -0.86
C GLY A 33 -12.31 13.22 0.35
N GLY A 34 -13.63 13.13 0.11
CA GLY A 34 -14.64 13.02 1.17
C GLY A 34 -15.01 11.60 1.59
N ALA A 35 -14.33 10.57 1.07
CA ALA A 35 -14.77 9.18 1.16
C ALA A 35 -14.80 8.64 2.60
N GLN A 36 -15.84 7.89 2.92
CA GLN A 36 -16.01 7.20 4.21
C GLN A 36 -15.60 5.72 4.13
N SER A 37 -15.51 5.15 2.93
CA SER A 37 -15.13 3.76 2.68
C SER A 37 -14.12 3.65 1.54
N MET A 38 -13.50 2.47 1.38
CA MET A 38 -12.57 2.23 0.27
C MET A 38 -13.30 2.20 -1.08
N ARG A 39 -14.58 1.81 -1.09
CA ARG A 39 -15.39 1.83 -2.30
C ARG A 39 -15.65 3.26 -2.75
N GLU A 40 -16.14 4.11 -1.84
CA GLU A 40 -16.35 5.54 -2.10
C GLU A 40 -15.04 6.23 -2.51
N GLU A 41 -13.91 5.83 -1.93
CA GLU A 41 -12.61 6.39 -2.27
C GLU A 41 -12.25 6.15 -3.75
N PHE A 42 -12.50 4.94 -4.26
CA PHE A 42 -12.31 4.64 -5.69
C PHE A 42 -13.32 5.36 -6.58
N GLU A 43 -14.56 5.52 -6.13
CA GLU A 43 -15.58 6.33 -6.84
C GLU A 43 -15.15 7.80 -6.93
N VAL A 44 -14.64 8.38 -5.85
CA VAL A 44 -14.07 9.74 -5.81
C VAL A 44 -12.85 9.87 -6.73
N TYR A 45 -12.03 8.83 -6.86
CA TYR A 45 -10.92 8.79 -7.84
C TYR A 45 -11.41 8.66 -9.30
N GLY A 46 -12.68 8.37 -9.53
CA GLY A 46 -13.26 8.07 -10.84
C GLY A 46 -12.82 6.72 -11.40
N LEU A 47 -12.56 5.74 -10.52
CA LEU A 47 -12.13 4.39 -10.88
C LEU A 47 -13.26 3.38 -10.62
N PRO A 48 -13.45 2.38 -11.50
CA PRO A 48 -14.48 1.37 -11.32
C PRO A 48 -14.17 0.43 -10.14
N ALA A 49 -15.21 -0.16 -9.55
CA ALA A 49 -15.08 -1.08 -8.42
C ALA A 49 -14.16 -2.28 -8.70
N PHE A 50 -14.06 -2.73 -9.95
CA PHE A 50 -13.12 -3.78 -10.34
C PHE A 50 -11.65 -3.41 -10.03
N MET A 51 -11.25 -2.15 -10.26
CA MET A 51 -9.90 -1.70 -9.93
C MET A 51 -9.64 -1.71 -8.43
N MET A 52 -10.66 -1.46 -7.60
CA MET A 52 -10.55 -1.58 -6.14
C MET A 52 -10.17 -3.00 -5.75
N TYR A 53 -10.89 -4.00 -6.26
CA TYR A 53 -10.61 -5.40 -5.97
C TYR A 53 -9.26 -5.86 -6.54
N LEU A 54 -8.89 -5.42 -7.74
CA LEU A 54 -7.59 -5.71 -8.34
C LEU A 54 -6.43 -5.16 -7.48
N ILE A 55 -6.47 -3.88 -7.13
CA ILE A 55 -5.43 -3.25 -6.29
C ILE A 55 -5.38 -3.89 -4.91
N GLY A 56 -6.55 -4.22 -4.34
CA GLY A 56 -6.64 -4.94 -3.07
C GLY A 56 -6.01 -6.33 -3.12
N ALA A 57 -6.32 -7.12 -4.15
CA ALA A 57 -5.75 -8.45 -4.35
C ALA A 57 -4.22 -8.38 -4.50
N LEU A 58 -3.71 -7.42 -5.29
CA LEU A 58 -2.26 -7.21 -5.42
C LEU A 58 -1.62 -6.85 -4.07
N LYS A 59 -2.26 -6.01 -3.25
CA LYS A 59 -1.77 -5.68 -1.90
C LYS A 59 -1.69 -6.91 -0.99
N VAL A 60 -2.67 -7.81 -1.06
CA VAL A 60 -2.63 -9.07 -0.30
C VAL A 60 -1.49 -9.96 -0.77
N ILE A 61 -1.32 -10.14 -2.09
CA ILE A 61 -0.22 -10.93 -2.66
C ILE A 61 1.13 -10.35 -2.20
N ILE A 62 1.32 -9.03 -2.32
CA ILE A 62 2.54 -8.36 -1.86
C ILE A 62 2.77 -8.61 -0.36
N ALA A 63 1.75 -8.46 0.48
CA ALA A 63 1.88 -8.65 1.91
C ALA A 63 2.31 -10.08 2.27
N LEU A 64 1.70 -11.09 1.64
CA LEU A 64 2.07 -12.48 1.83
C LEU A 64 3.48 -12.77 1.32
N SER A 65 3.84 -12.23 0.16
CA SER A 65 5.20 -12.36 -0.41
C SER A 65 6.27 -11.66 0.44
N MET A 66 5.95 -10.54 1.10
CA MET A 66 6.86 -9.87 2.04
C MET A 66 7.10 -10.71 3.30
N ILE A 67 6.08 -11.41 3.80
CA ILE A 67 6.23 -12.35 4.91
C ILE A 67 7.05 -13.57 4.47
N ALA A 68 6.68 -14.18 3.35
CA ALA A 68 7.40 -15.33 2.79
C ALA A 68 8.85 -14.97 2.43
N GLY A 69 9.09 -13.73 2.02
CA GLY A 69 10.39 -13.16 1.66
C GLY A 69 11.44 -13.19 2.78
N ILE A 70 11.02 -13.34 4.03
CA ILE A 70 11.90 -13.59 5.18
C ILE A 70 12.71 -14.88 4.96
N TRP A 71 12.05 -15.93 4.48
CA TRP A 71 12.68 -17.22 4.17
C TRP A 71 13.03 -17.37 2.69
N LEU A 72 12.28 -16.71 1.80
CA LEU A 72 12.39 -16.81 0.35
C LEU A 72 12.80 -15.46 -0.27
N GLN A 73 14.06 -15.08 -0.07
CA GLN A 73 14.63 -13.78 -0.47
C GLN A 73 14.33 -13.34 -1.92
N PRO A 74 14.28 -14.23 -2.95
CA PRO A 74 13.95 -13.81 -4.32
C PRO A 74 12.57 -13.16 -4.47
N LEU A 75 11.64 -13.35 -3.54
CA LEU A 75 10.30 -12.74 -3.58
C LEU A 75 10.30 -11.26 -3.23
N VAL A 76 11.31 -10.78 -2.48
CA VAL A 76 11.29 -9.45 -1.87
C VAL A 76 11.42 -8.34 -2.91
N GLY A 77 12.38 -8.48 -3.84
CA GLY A 77 12.64 -7.48 -4.88
C GLY A 77 11.41 -7.21 -5.76
N PRO A 78 10.82 -8.23 -6.40
CA PRO A 78 9.60 -8.08 -7.20
C PRO A 78 8.42 -7.52 -6.40
N SER A 79 8.24 -7.96 -5.15
CA SER A 79 7.15 -7.48 -4.29
C SER A 79 7.32 -6.02 -3.92
N ALA A 80 8.55 -5.58 -3.61
CA ALA A 80 8.87 -4.19 -3.31
C ALA A 80 8.67 -3.29 -4.54
N ALA A 81 9.12 -3.73 -5.72
CA ALA A 81 8.94 -2.99 -6.97
C ALA A 81 7.46 -2.79 -7.32
N LEU A 82 6.65 -3.86 -7.18
CA LEU A 82 5.22 -3.77 -7.40
C LEU A 82 4.54 -2.86 -6.37
N LEU A 83 4.96 -2.92 -5.10
CA LEU A 83 4.45 -2.04 -4.05
C LEU A 83 4.76 -0.57 -4.34
N ILE A 84 5.98 -0.26 -4.78
CA ILE A 84 6.38 1.10 -5.19
C ILE A 84 5.42 1.61 -6.28
N LEU A 85 5.17 0.81 -7.31
CA LEU A 85 4.24 1.16 -8.39
C LEU A 85 2.82 1.45 -7.85
N LEU A 86 2.30 0.61 -6.96
CA LEU A 86 0.98 0.82 -6.36
C LEU A 86 0.94 2.08 -5.48
N MET A 87 2.00 2.36 -4.71
CA MET A 87 2.04 3.53 -3.83
C MET A 87 2.21 4.83 -4.61
N LEU A 88 2.97 4.83 -5.71
CA LEU A 88 3.01 5.96 -6.64
C LEU A 88 1.62 6.21 -7.24
N GLY A 89 0.93 5.16 -7.71
CA GLY A 89 -0.43 5.29 -8.21
C GLY A 89 -1.40 5.84 -7.16
N ALA A 90 -1.35 5.35 -5.91
CA ALA A 90 -2.15 5.86 -4.82
C ALA A 90 -1.87 7.33 -4.51
N PHE A 91 -0.59 7.73 -4.48
CA PHE A 91 -0.20 9.12 -4.26
C PHE A 91 -0.69 10.03 -5.39
N SER A 92 -0.56 9.59 -6.65
CA SER A 92 -1.09 10.32 -7.80
C SER A 92 -2.61 10.52 -7.71
N MET A 93 -3.36 9.57 -7.16
CA MET A 93 -4.81 9.74 -6.95
C MET A 93 -5.12 10.82 -5.91
N HIS A 94 -4.37 10.90 -4.81
CA HIS A 94 -4.50 12.00 -3.85
C HIS A 94 -4.20 13.37 -4.48
N ILE A 95 -3.18 13.45 -5.34
CA ILE A 95 -2.89 14.68 -6.12
C ILE A 95 -4.06 15.00 -7.05
N LYS A 96 -4.58 14.00 -7.78
CA LYS A 96 -5.69 14.16 -8.73
C LYS A 96 -6.93 14.76 -8.07
N VAL A 97 -7.29 14.30 -6.87
CA VAL A 97 -8.44 14.81 -6.12
C VAL A 97 -8.11 15.99 -5.21
N LYS A 98 -6.89 16.54 -5.31
CA LYS A 98 -6.40 17.71 -4.57
C LYS A 98 -6.48 17.54 -3.05
N ASP A 99 -6.19 16.34 -2.56
CA ASP A 99 -6.13 16.10 -1.13
C ASP A 99 -4.94 16.82 -0.47
N PRO A 100 -5.08 17.21 0.82
CA PRO A 100 -3.93 17.60 1.62
C PRO A 100 -2.91 16.45 1.71
N LEU A 101 -1.61 16.76 1.69
CA LEU A 101 -0.52 15.77 1.76
C LEU A 101 -0.61 14.84 2.97
N ALA A 102 -1.22 15.31 4.07
CA ALA A 102 -1.45 14.50 5.28
C ALA A 102 -2.33 13.25 5.02
N LYS A 103 -3.19 13.27 4.00
CA LYS A 103 -3.98 12.10 3.64
C LYS A 103 -3.17 11.05 2.88
N ALA A 104 -2.19 11.51 2.09
CA ALA A 104 -1.24 10.67 1.37
C ALA A 104 -0.12 10.07 2.25
N THR A 105 -0.08 10.40 3.54
CA THR A 105 0.95 9.91 4.46
C THR A 105 1.11 8.38 4.43
N PRO A 106 0.03 7.55 4.44
CA PRO A 106 0.20 6.10 4.38
C PRO A 106 0.87 5.62 3.09
N SER A 107 0.52 6.19 1.93
CA SER A 107 1.15 5.80 0.66
C SER A 107 2.61 6.23 0.60
N LEU A 108 2.95 7.41 1.11
CA LEU A 108 4.32 7.92 1.12
C LEU A 108 5.22 7.13 2.10
N LEU A 109 4.72 6.79 3.28
CA LEU A 109 5.46 5.97 4.23
C LEU A 109 5.70 4.56 3.69
N MET A 110 4.67 3.93 3.10
CA MET A 110 4.80 2.62 2.46
C MET A 110 5.78 2.66 1.28
N LEU A 111 5.75 3.72 0.48
CA LEU A 111 6.70 3.95 -0.62
C LEU A 111 8.15 4.02 -0.08
N ALA A 112 8.38 4.83 0.94
CA ALA A 112 9.71 4.99 1.54
C ALA A 112 10.24 3.66 2.13
N MET A 113 9.40 2.91 2.84
CA MET A 113 9.77 1.59 3.36
C MET A 113 10.05 0.58 2.24
N ALA A 114 9.26 0.58 1.16
CA ALA A 114 9.49 -0.31 0.03
C ALA A 114 10.82 -0.01 -0.69
N ILE A 115 11.16 1.27 -0.86
CA ILE A 115 12.47 1.69 -1.38
C ILE A 115 13.59 1.25 -0.43
N ALA A 116 13.43 1.47 0.87
CA ALA A 116 14.40 1.04 1.87
C ALA A 116 14.61 -0.47 1.84
N VAL A 117 13.56 -1.29 1.66
CA VAL A 117 13.68 -2.75 1.54
C VAL A 117 14.54 -3.18 0.34
N ILE A 118 14.51 -2.44 -0.77
CA ILE A 118 15.36 -2.69 -1.94
C ILE A 118 16.81 -2.26 -1.67
N LEU A 119 17.01 -1.11 -1.03
CA LEU A 119 18.35 -0.57 -0.77
C LEU A 119 19.09 -1.29 0.36
N LEU A 120 18.36 -1.90 1.29
CA LEU A 120 18.89 -2.68 2.41
C LEU A 120 19.17 -4.15 2.02
N ALA A 121 19.06 -4.49 0.73
CA ALA A 121 19.30 -5.83 0.20
C ALA A 121 20.77 -6.25 0.29
#